data_AF-A0A7C4FSA8-F1
#
_entry.id   AF-A0A7C4FSA8-F1
#
_cell.length_a   1.000
_cell.length_b   1.000
_cell.length_c   1.000
_cell.angle_alpha   90.00
_cell.angle_beta   90.00
_cell.angle_gamma   90.00
#
_symmetry.space_group_name_H-M   'P 1'
#
loop_
_entity.id
_entity.type
_entity.pdbx_description
1 polymer ?
#
loop_
_entity_poly.entity_id
_entity_poly.type
_entity_poly.pdbx_seq_one_letter_code
_entity_poly.pdbx_strand_id
1 'polypeptide(L)'
;MNNSNNLSKSIIYTGPSMNPTLKNLDILEVVPYKDKNVRKGDVITFISYLHDRSITHRVISVDSRGIRTLGDNNRYADVGFRQIEDIIGKVVYARRKNRRLRIYGGKIGQIYVSWIRFLRRIKIMLSYSLLIFRPAYYYLCRRSYHIGKYIPPRLKPRVLTFTKGDVVDKQIVMGKRVIGRRSPNGIGWQIKPPFRIFINEEKLNDLSQMKKNDDKSRQD
;
A
#
# COMPACT_ATOMS: atom_id res chain seq x y z
N MET A 1 7.31 -3.83 46.86
CA MET A 1 6.98 -4.44 45.54
C MET A 1 7.42 -3.46 44.46
N ASN A 2 8.50 -3.78 43.74
CA ASN A 2 9.20 -2.85 42.86
C ASN A 2 8.40 -2.54 41.59
N ASN A 3 7.92 -1.30 41.49
CA ASN A 3 7.31 -0.74 40.29
C ASN A 3 8.43 -0.33 39.31
N SER A 4 9.02 -1.30 38.62
CA SER A 4 10.02 -1.01 37.59
C SER A 4 9.32 -0.43 36.35
N ASN A 5 9.20 0.90 36.32
CA ASN A 5 8.78 1.70 35.17
C ASN A 5 9.55 1.28 33.92
N ASN A 6 8.95 0.41 33.11
CA ASN A 6 9.44 0.03 31.80
C ASN A 6 9.10 1.19 30.85
N LEU A 7 9.88 2.27 30.89
CA LEU A 7 9.65 3.44 30.08
C LEU A 7 9.77 3.08 28.59
N SER A 8 8.63 2.91 27.92
CA SER A 8 8.60 2.80 26.46
C SER A 8 8.98 4.15 25.86
N LYS A 9 9.95 4.16 24.94
CA LYS A 9 10.31 5.36 24.18
C LYS A 9 9.36 5.52 23.00
N SER A 10 8.95 6.76 22.74
CA SER A 10 8.19 7.13 21.54
C SER A 10 9.14 7.67 20.49
N ILE A 11 9.17 7.07 19.30
CA ILE A 11 10.05 7.49 18.19
C ILE A 11 9.21 7.74 16.94
N ILE A 12 9.45 8.84 16.23
CA ILE A 12 8.78 9.12 14.96
C ILE A 12 9.51 8.37 13.86
N TYR A 13 8.79 7.48 13.16
CA TYR A 13 9.33 6.78 12.02
C TYR A 13 9.36 7.67 10.78
N THR A 14 10.51 7.73 10.11
CA THR A 14 10.69 8.47 8.86
C THR A 14 11.19 7.56 7.74
N GLY A 15 10.68 7.81 6.53
CA GLY A 15 11.12 7.14 5.31
C GLY A 15 10.26 5.95 4.84
N PRO A 16 10.63 5.34 3.70
CA PRO A 16 9.84 4.28 3.06
C PRO A 16 10.37 2.86 3.31
N SER A 17 11.46 2.69 4.05
CA SER A 17 12.22 1.43 4.14
C SER A 17 11.44 0.27 4.75
N MET A 18 10.45 0.55 5.58
CA MET A 18 9.60 -0.44 6.23
C MET A 18 8.19 -0.52 5.63
N ASN A 19 7.94 0.10 4.47
CA ASN A 19 6.67 -0.02 3.77
C ASN A 19 6.44 -1.47 3.29
N PRO A 20 5.28 -2.12 3.58
CA PRO A 20 4.02 -1.56 4.11
C PRO A 20 3.81 -1.66 5.62
N THR A 21 4.74 -2.29 6.35
CA THR A 21 4.68 -2.49 7.80
C THR A 21 4.54 -1.17 8.54
N LEU A 22 5.43 -0.23 8.28
CA LEU A 22 5.41 1.13 8.82
C LEU A 22 5.21 2.14 7.69
N LYS A 23 4.60 3.28 8.01
CA LYS A 23 4.42 4.42 7.12
C LYS A 23 5.04 5.65 7.74
N ASN A 24 5.51 6.55 6.88
CA ASN A 24 6.09 7.82 7.30
C ASN A 24 5.19 8.52 8.33
N LEU A 25 5.80 9.04 9.39
CA LEU A 25 5.17 9.70 10.53
C LEU A 25 4.36 8.77 11.48
N ASP A 26 4.50 7.44 11.35
CA ASP A 26 4.02 6.54 12.40
C ASP A 26 4.81 6.80 13.71
N ILE A 27 4.11 6.86 14.84
CA ILE A 27 4.74 6.98 16.16
C ILE A 27 4.97 5.57 16.71
N LEU A 28 6.23 5.20 16.87
CA LEU A 28 6.64 3.88 17.32
C LEU A 28 6.71 3.84 18.85
N GLU A 29 6.13 2.80 19.42
CA GLU A 29 6.36 2.44 20.82
C GLU A 29 7.51 1.44 20.86
N VAL A 30 8.63 1.87 21.42
CA VAL A 30 9.88 1.12 21.47
C VAL A 30 10.17 0.72 22.91
N VAL A 31 10.34 -0.58 23.13
CA VAL A 31 10.64 -1.16 24.44
C VAL A 31 12.08 -1.68 24.43
N PRO A 32 12.94 -1.27 25.38
CA PRO A 32 14.30 -1.77 25.48
C PRO A 32 14.36 -3.30 25.56
N TYR A 33 15.36 -3.89 24.90
CA TYR A 33 15.76 -5.26 25.20
C TYR A 33 16.51 -5.23 26.52
N LYS A 34 15.86 -5.62 27.62
CA LYS A 34 16.55 -5.93 28.89
C LYS A 34 17.26 -7.29 28.75
N ASP A 35 17.05 -8.23 29.66
CA ASP A 35 17.53 -9.62 29.63
C ASP A 35 16.91 -10.48 28.49
N LYS A 36 16.23 -9.85 27.54
CA LYS A 36 15.56 -10.54 26.43
C LYS A 36 16.48 -10.56 25.23
N ASN A 37 16.73 -11.76 24.70
CA ASN A 37 17.47 -11.92 23.46
C ASN A 37 16.71 -11.36 22.26
N VAL A 38 17.43 -10.63 21.40
CA VAL A 38 16.95 -10.22 20.07
C VAL A 38 16.69 -11.47 19.24
N ARG A 39 15.55 -11.50 18.54
CA ARG A 39 15.16 -12.66 17.73
C ARG A 39 15.01 -12.26 16.27
N LYS A 40 15.36 -13.20 15.38
CA LYS A 40 15.04 -13.08 13.95
C LYS A 40 13.55 -12.82 13.76
N GLY A 41 13.24 -11.81 12.95
CA GLY A 41 11.89 -11.33 12.66
C GLY A 41 11.43 -10.17 13.53
N ASP A 42 12.13 -9.83 14.60
CA ASP A 42 11.85 -8.64 15.40
C ASP A 42 12.06 -7.36 14.59
N VAL A 43 11.28 -6.32 14.88
CA VAL A 43 11.51 -4.97 14.37
C VAL A 43 12.18 -4.17 15.47
N ILE A 44 13.35 -3.60 15.17
CA ILE A 44 14.18 -2.91 16.13
C ILE A 44 14.50 -1.51 15.66
N THR A 45 14.72 -0.61 16.61
CA THR A 45 15.24 0.74 16.33
C THR A 45 16.65 0.85 16.89
N PHE A 46 17.59 1.36 16.09
CA PHE A 46 18.99 1.58 16.44
C PHE A 46 19.47 2.92 15.87
N ILE A 47 20.57 3.46 16.38
CA ILE A 47 21.15 4.71 15.86
C ILE A 47 22.07 4.39 14.68
N SER A 48 21.93 5.11 13.57
CA SER A 48 22.87 5.03 12.45
C SER A 48 24.13 5.82 12.74
N TYR A 49 25.30 5.15 12.75
CA TYR A 49 26.59 5.83 12.85
C TYR A 49 26.83 6.83 11.72
N LEU A 50 26.24 6.59 10.54
CA LEU A 50 26.50 7.44 9.37
C LEU A 50 25.69 8.72 9.36
N HIS A 51 24.51 8.76 10.00
CA HIS A 51 23.51 9.82 9.76
C HIS A 51 22.94 10.41 11.05
N ASP A 52 23.41 9.97 12.22
CA ASP A 52 22.91 10.35 13.55
C ASP A 52 21.39 10.38 13.65
N ARG A 53 20.77 9.36 13.03
CA ARG A 53 19.31 9.20 12.92
C ARG A 53 18.93 7.81 13.36
N SER A 54 17.79 7.69 14.02
CA SER A 54 17.22 6.40 14.36
C SER A 54 16.76 5.67 13.10
N ILE A 55 17.32 4.48 12.85
CA ILE A 55 16.87 3.56 11.81
C ILE A 55 16.01 2.49 12.46
N THR A 56 14.88 2.17 11.84
CA THR A 56 13.98 1.09 12.29
C THR A 56 13.85 0.04 11.22
N HIS A 57 14.40 -1.16 11.44
CA HIS A 57 14.39 -2.26 10.47
C HIS A 57 14.12 -3.62 11.13
N ARG A 58 13.84 -4.63 10.30
CA ARG A 58 13.58 -5.99 10.78
C ARG A 58 14.86 -6.81 10.86
N VAL A 59 15.04 -7.54 11.96
CA VAL A 59 16.13 -8.48 12.16
C VAL A 59 15.96 -9.67 11.22
N ILE A 60 16.97 -9.93 10.40
CA ILE A 60 16.99 -11.06 9.45
C ILE A 60 17.92 -12.20 9.87
N SER A 61 18.92 -11.91 10.70
CA SER A 61 19.77 -12.90 11.33
C SER A 61 20.34 -12.37 12.65
N VAL A 62 20.63 -13.29 13.55
CA VAL A 62 21.38 -13.08 14.78
C VAL A 62 22.41 -14.19 14.80
N ASP A 63 23.70 -13.83 14.78
CA ASP A 63 24.81 -14.77 14.84
C ASP A 63 25.92 -14.23 15.76
N SER A 64 27.03 -14.95 15.90
CA SER A 64 28.15 -14.57 16.79
C SER A 64 28.81 -13.24 16.42
N ARG A 65 28.65 -12.76 15.18
CA ARG A 65 29.17 -11.46 14.73
C ARG A 65 28.21 -10.31 15.07
N GLY A 66 26.96 -10.63 15.40
CA GLY A 66 25.94 -9.68 15.83
C GLY A 66 24.64 -9.81 15.03
N ILE A 67 23.93 -8.69 14.94
CA ILE A 67 22.57 -8.61 14.42
C ILE A 67 22.57 -7.97 13.04
N ARG A 68 21.92 -8.62 12.07
CA ARG A 68 21.71 -8.04 10.74
C ARG A 68 20.26 -7.64 10.56
N THR A 69 20.06 -6.46 9.99
CA THR A 69 18.75 -5.87 9.75
C THR A 69 18.49 -5.62 8.27
N LEU A 70 17.20 -5.51 7.94
CA LEU A 70 16.74 -5.23 6.59
C LEU A 70 15.37 -4.54 6.67
N GLY A 71 15.22 -3.42 5.97
CA GLY A 71 13.92 -2.81 5.74
C GLY A 71 12.97 -3.75 4.99
N ASP A 72 11.71 -3.83 5.39
CA ASP A 72 10.70 -4.67 4.73
C ASP A 72 10.46 -4.27 3.24
N ASN A 73 10.81 -3.03 2.88
CA ASN A 73 10.80 -2.48 1.53
C ASN A 73 12.17 -2.49 0.82
N ASN A 74 13.25 -2.76 1.54
CA ASN A 74 14.59 -2.73 0.97
C ASN A 74 14.89 -4.03 0.21
N ARG A 75 15.76 -3.94 -0.80
CA ARG A 75 16.21 -5.09 -1.61
C ARG A 75 17.38 -5.83 -0.96
N TYR A 76 18.24 -5.12 -0.27
CA TYR A 76 19.48 -5.63 0.32
C TYR A 76 19.52 -5.30 1.81
N ALA A 77 20.11 -6.22 2.58
CA ALA A 77 20.33 -6.04 4.01
C ALA A 77 21.18 -4.79 4.28
N ASP A 78 21.02 -4.24 5.47
CA ASP A 78 21.84 -3.11 5.88
C ASP A 78 23.31 -3.53 5.99
N VAL A 79 24.20 -2.57 5.75
CA VAL A 79 25.65 -2.78 5.83
C VAL A 79 26.07 -2.85 7.30
N GLY A 80 26.93 -3.84 7.60
CA GLY A 80 27.49 -4.07 8.91
C GLY A 80 26.58 -4.86 9.87
N PHE A 81 27.17 -5.26 10.99
CA PHE A 81 26.45 -5.87 12.10
C PHE A 81 26.08 -4.80 13.12
N ARG A 82 25.03 -5.06 13.90
CA ARG A 82 24.63 -4.27 15.05
C ARG A 82 24.87 -5.09 16.31
N GLN A 83 25.46 -4.46 17.32
CA GLN A 83 25.53 -5.06 18.63
C GLN A 83 24.29 -4.70 19.44
N ILE A 84 24.06 -5.41 20.54
CA ILE A 84 22.85 -5.19 21.35
C ILE A 84 22.85 -3.80 21.99
N GLU A 85 24.04 -3.27 22.25
CA GLU A 85 24.30 -1.97 22.86
C GLU A 85 23.85 -0.81 21.95
N ASP A 86 23.89 -1.01 20.63
CA ASP A 86 23.46 0.00 19.64
C ASP A 86 21.93 0.05 19.47
N ILE A 87 21.22 -0.94 20.03
CA ILE A 87 19.79 -1.11 19.85
C ILE A 87 19.04 -0.33 20.93
N ILE A 88 18.28 0.68 20.50
CA ILE A 88 17.38 1.43 21.39
C ILE A 88 16.28 0.52 21.95
N GLY A 89 15.76 -0.38 21.11
CA GLY A 89 14.81 -1.40 21.56
C GLY A 89 13.97 -2.02 20.45
N LYS A 90 13.03 -2.85 20.88
CA LYS A 90 12.03 -3.52 20.05
C LYS A 90 10.84 -2.63 19.80
N VAL A 91 10.44 -2.49 18.54
CA VAL A 91 9.17 -1.86 18.17
C VAL A 91 8.04 -2.84 18.45
N VAL A 92 7.16 -2.47 19.38
CA VAL A 92 6.03 -3.31 19.81
C VAL A 92 4.71 -2.85 19.20
N TYR A 93 4.56 -1.54 19.02
CA TYR A 93 3.38 -0.94 18.38
C TYR A 93 3.79 0.24 17.51
N ALA A 94 2.95 0.53 16.52
CA ALA A 94 3.00 1.75 15.75
C ALA A 94 1.63 2.43 15.81
N ARG A 95 1.60 3.71 16.17
CA ARG A 95 0.41 4.54 16.15
C ARG A 95 0.35 5.30 14.83
N ARG A 96 -0.75 5.11 14.10
CA ARG A 96 -1.03 5.74 12.81
C ARG A 96 -2.39 6.39 12.88
N LYS A 97 -2.43 7.73 12.89
CA LYS A 97 -3.66 8.48 13.17
C LYS A 97 -4.27 7.95 14.50
N ASN A 98 -5.55 7.59 14.51
CA ASN A 98 -6.25 7.08 15.69
C ASN A 98 -6.15 5.55 15.86
N ARG A 99 -5.23 4.87 15.16
CA ARG A 99 -5.06 3.41 15.23
C ARG A 99 -3.74 3.04 15.87
N ARG A 100 -3.78 2.11 16.83
CA ARG A 100 -2.59 1.43 17.38
C ARG A 100 -2.44 0.07 16.69
N LEU A 101 -1.32 -0.12 16.01
CA LEU A 101 -1.03 -1.31 15.20
C LEU A 101 0.02 -2.15 15.92
N ARG A 102 -0.28 -3.42 16.18
CA ARG A 102 0.70 -4.36 16.74
C ARG A 102 1.78 -4.65 15.70
N ILE A 103 3.05 -4.50 16.10
CA ILE A 103 4.19 -4.88 15.27
C ILE A 103 4.66 -6.26 15.70
N TYR A 104 4.50 -7.23 14.81
CA TYR A 104 4.87 -8.62 15.07
C TYR A 104 6.37 -8.82 14.85
N GLY A 105 6.99 -9.48 15.84
CA GLY A 105 8.36 -9.97 15.80
C GLY A 105 8.44 -11.49 15.72
N GLY A 106 9.64 -12.04 15.86
CA GLY A 106 9.88 -13.50 15.88
C GLY A 106 9.36 -14.23 14.64
N LYS A 107 8.87 -15.48 14.82
CA LYS A 107 8.34 -16.32 13.75
C LYS A 107 7.16 -15.68 13.00
N ILE A 108 6.25 -15.02 13.72
CA ILE A 108 5.10 -14.33 13.11
C ILE A 108 5.58 -13.18 12.22
N GLY A 109 6.54 -12.39 12.70
CA GLY A 109 7.17 -11.33 11.90
C GLY A 109 7.86 -11.87 10.63
N GLN A 110 8.49 -13.04 10.72
CA GLN A 110 9.10 -13.72 9.57
C GLN A 110 8.07 -14.16 8.53
N ILE A 111 6.98 -14.80 8.96
CA ILE A 111 5.90 -15.21 8.06
C ILE A 111 5.29 -13.98 7.38
N TYR A 112 5.02 -12.93 8.14
CA TYR A 112 4.46 -11.69 7.64
C TYR A 112 5.34 -11.04 6.55
N VAL A 113 6.64 -10.91 6.78
CA VAL A 113 7.54 -10.32 5.76
C VAL A 113 7.69 -11.22 4.54
N SER A 114 7.73 -12.55 4.72
CA SER A 114 7.74 -13.51 3.60
C SER A 114 6.49 -13.35 2.74
N TRP A 115 5.32 -13.20 3.36
CA TRP A 115 4.06 -12.97 2.66
C TRP A 115 4.05 -11.65 1.88
N ILE A 116 4.52 -10.55 2.48
CA ILE A 116 4.64 -9.26 1.78
C ILE A 116 5.53 -9.39 0.54
N ARG A 117 6.69 -10.04 0.68
CA ARG A 117 7.65 -10.22 -0.42
C ARG A 117 7.07 -11.10 -1.52
N PHE A 118 6.34 -12.14 -1.14
CA PHE A 118 5.62 -13.00 -2.08
C PHE A 118 4.56 -12.23 -2.87
N LEU A 119 3.69 -11.47 -2.18
CA LEU A 119 2.69 -10.62 -2.84
C LEU A 119 3.32 -9.57 -3.77
N ARG A 120 4.47 -9.00 -3.39
CA ARG A 120 5.22 -8.07 -4.24
C ARG A 120 5.69 -8.77 -5.53
N ARG A 121 6.22 -10.00 -5.43
CA ARG A 121 6.59 -10.81 -6.60
C ARG A 121 5.39 -11.13 -7.48
N ILE A 122 4.27 -11.55 -6.89
CA ILE A 122 3.03 -11.78 -7.64
C ILE A 122 2.59 -10.52 -8.39
N LYS A 123 2.60 -9.35 -7.73
CA LYS A 123 2.21 -8.09 -8.38
C LYS A 123 3.12 -7.75 -9.57
N ILE A 124 4.43 -7.97 -9.43
CA ILE A 124 5.40 -7.75 -10.50
C ILE A 124 5.12 -8.73 -11.65
N MET A 125 4.94 -10.02 -11.35
CA MET A 125 4.60 -11.05 -12.35
C MET A 125 3.26 -10.77 -13.05
N LEU A 126 2.25 -10.30 -12.32
CA LEU A 126 0.97 -9.86 -12.88
C LEU A 126 1.15 -8.66 -13.80
N SER A 127 2.02 -7.71 -13.45
CA SER A 127 2.30 -6.56 -14.31
C SER A 127 2.97 -6.98 -15.63
N TYR A 128 3.94 -7.89 -15.56
CA TYR A 128 4.61 -8.43 -16.75
C TYR A 128 3.68 -9.31 -17.59
N SER A 129 2.89 -10.19 -16.97
CA SER A 129 1.92 -11.00 -17.70
C SER A 129 0.86 -10.11 -18.36
N LEU A 130 0.33 -9.09 -17.68
CA LEU A 130 -0.58 -8.13 -18.31
C LEU A 130 0.06 -7.36 -19.47
N LEU A 131 1.38 -7.16 -19.47
CA LEU A 131 2.12 -6.57 -20.58
C LEU A 131 2.23 -7.54 -21.77
N ILE A 132 2.59 -8.79 -21.50
CA ILE A 132 2.79 -9.86 -22.49
C ILE A 132 1.44 -10.26 -23.11
N PHE A 133 0.39 -10.35 -22.30
CA PHE A 133 -0.97 -10.65 -22.73
C PHE A 133 -1.76 -9.41 -23.15
N ARG A 134 -1.13 -8.24 -23.38
CA ARG A 134 -1.83 -7.06 -23.93
C ARG A 134 -2.66 -7.36 -25.18
N PRO A 135 -2.15 -8.04 -26.22
CA PRO A 135 -2.95 -8.31 -27.41
C PRO A 135 -4.13 -9.24 -27.09
N ALA A 136 -3.93 -10.28 -26.28
CA ALA A 136 -5.01 -11.14 -25.82
C ALA A 136 -6.03 -10.39 -24.94
N TYR A 137 -5.59 -9.48 -24.08
CA TYR A 137 -6.44 -8.62 -23.25
C TYR A 137 -7.27 -7.66 -24.11
N TYR A 138 -6.69 -7.03 -25.13
CA TYR A 138 -7.44 -6.17 -26.06
C TYR A 138 -8.38 -6.97 -26.97
N TYR A 139 -7.96 -8.16 -27.40
CA TYR A 139 -8.81 -9.10 -28.13
C TYR A 139 -10.01 -9.55 -27.27
N LEU A 140 -9.77 -9.92 -26.01
CA LEU A 140 -10.81 -10.23 -25.04
C LEU A 140 -11.69 -9.01 -24.76
N CYS A 141 -11.15 -7.79 -24.65
CA CYS A 141 -11.97 -6.58 -24.51
C CYS A 141 -12.92 -6.39 -25.71
N ARG A 142 -12.48 -6.68 -26.94
CA ARG A 142 -13.34 -6.62 -28.14
C ARG A 142 -14.45 -7.69 -28.12
N ARG A 143 -14.22 -8.84 -27.47
CA ARG A 143 -15.16 -9.97 -27.45
C ARG A 143 -16.00 -10.07 -26.16
N SER A 144 -15.56 -9.44 -25.07
CA SER A 144 -16.13 -9.52 -23.72
C SER A 144 -17.29 -8.53 -23.48
N TYR A 145 -18.06 -8.24 -24.52
CA TYR A 145 -19.28 -7.43 -24.46
C TYR A 145 -20.32 -7.98 -23.46
N HIS A 146 -20.30 -9.29 -23.19
CA HIS A 146 -21.29 -9.99 -22.35
C HIS A 146 -20.90 -10.17 -20.88
N ILE A 147 -19.63 -10.03 -20.50
CA ILE A 147 -19.19 -10.32 -19.11
C ILE A 147 -19.70 -9.24 -18.12
N GLY A 148 -19.95 -8.03 -18.62
CA GLY A 148 -20.60 -6.96 -17.84
C GLY A 148 -21.98 -7.33 -17.28
N LYS A 149 -22.68 -8.30 -17.88
CA LYS A 149 -24.01 -8.77 -17.45
C LYS A 149 -23.95 -9.54 -16.12
N TYR A 150 -22.83 -10.21 -15.84
CA TYR A 150 -22.65 -11.07 -14.67
C TYR A 150 -22.01 -10.35 -13.47
N ILE A 151 -21.77 -9.03 -13.57
CA ILE A 151 -21.19 -8.25 -12.47
C ILE A 151 -22.27 -7.99 -11.40
N PRO A 152 -22.01 -8.35 -10.12
CA PRO A 152 -22.92 -8.03 -9.02
C PRO A 152 -23.25 -6.53 -8.98
N PRO A 153 -24.49 -6.11 -8.66
CA PRO A 153 -24.89 -4.70 -8.65
C PRO A 153 -23.98 -3.76 -7.85
N ARG A 154 -23.36 -4.26 -6.77
CA ARG A 154 -22.41 -3.53 -5.91
C ARG A 154 -21.06 -3.23 -6.58
N LEU A 155 -20.71 -4.01 -7.61
CA LEU A 155 -19.47 -3.89 -8.38
C LEU A 155 -19.72 -3.33 -9.77
N LYS A 156 -20.95 -2.95 -10.13
CA LYS A 156 -21.21 -2.31 -11.42
C LYS A 156 -20.47 -0.96 -11.49
N PRO A 157 -19.74 -0.68 -12.58
CA PRO A 157 -19.10 0.62 -12.78
C PRO A 157 -20.13 1.75 -12.76
N ARG A 158 -19.79 2.85 -12.09
CA ARG A 158 -20.60 4.08 -12.01
C ARG A 158 -19.76 5.28 -12.42
N VAL A 159 -20.38 6.23 -13.10
CA VAL A 159 -19.75 7.49 -13.47
C VAL A 159 -20.12 8.55 -12.44
N LEU A 160 -19.10 9.19 -11.86
CA LEU A 160 -19.24 10.37 -11.04
C LEU A 160 -18.76 11.58 -11.85
N THR A 161 -19.60 12.61 -11.92
CA THR A 161 -19.28 13.88 -12.53
C THR A 161 -19.01 14.89 -11.42
N PHE A 162 -17.88 15.58 -11.51
CA PHE A 162 -17.50 16.64 -10.59
C PHE A 162 -17.41 17.94 -11.40
N THR A 163 -18.19 18.94 -11.01
CA THR A 163 -18.10 20.29 -11.55
C THR A 163 -17.23 21.11 -10.59
N LYS A 164 -16.12 21.65 -11.09
CA LYS A 164 -15.26 22.58 -10.34
C LYS A 164 -15.07 23.84 -11.18
N GLY A 165 -15.92 24.85 -10.93
CA GLY A 165 -16.06 25.99 -11.85
C GLY A 165 -16.59 25.53 -13.21
N ASP A 166 -16.03 26.04 -14.30
CA ASP A 166 -16.39 25.67 -15.68
C ASP A 166 -15.82 24.31 -16.14
N VAL A 167 -15.06 23.64 -15.28
CA VAL A 167 -14.37 22.39 -15.61
C VAL A 167 -15.18 21.19 -15.13
N VAL A 168 -15.60 20.35 -16.09
CA VAL A 168 -16.34 19.11 -15.83
C VAL A 168 -15.36 17.93 -15.84
N ASP A 169 -15.04 17.41 -14.65
CA ASP A 169 -14.25 16.20 -14.48
C ASP A 169 -15.17 14.97 -14.35
N LYS A 170 -14.85 13.88 -15.06
CA LYS A 170 -15.59 12.61 -14.92
C LYS A 170 -14.67 11.50 -14.40
N GLN A 171 -15.16 10.74 -13.41
CA GLN A 171 -14.46 9.60 -12.84
C GLN A 171 -15.33 8.35 -12.92
N ILE A 172 -14.71 7.20 -13.25
CA ILE A 172 -15.37 5.89 -13.18
C ILE A 172 -14.98 5.24 -11.86
N VAL A 173 -15.98 4.83 -11.09
CA VAL A 173 -15.84 4.17 -9.80
C VAL A 173 -16.46 2.79 -9.87
N MET A 174 -15.78 1.79 -9.31
CA MET A 174 -16.26 0.42 -9.17
C MET A 174 -16.14 0.02 -7.71
N GLY A 175 -17.27 -0.14 -7.01
CA GLY A 175 -17.30 -0.25 -5.56
C GLY A 175 -16.72 1.00 -4.87
N LYS A 176 -15.60 0.83 -4.13
CA LYS A 176 -14.89 1.92 -3.44
C LYS A 176 -13.63 2.43 -4.17
N ARG A 177 -13.40 1.99 -5.41
CA ARG A 177 -12.16 2.27 -6.15
C ARG A 177 -12.42 3.11 -7.39
N VAL A 178 -11.64 4.18 -7.58
CA VAL A 178 -11.58 4.93 -8.83
C VAL A 178 -10.79 4.11 -9.85
N ILE A 179 -11.46 3.64 -10.89
CA ILE A 179 -10.93 2.75 -11.92
C ILE A 179 -10.68 3.46 -13.26
N GLY A 180 -11.24 4.65 -13.47
CA GLY A 180 -10.95 5.45 -14.65
C GLY A 180 -11.21 6.93 -14.44
N ARG A 181 -10.60 7.77 -15.27
CA ARG A 181 -10.80 9.23 -15.29
C ARG A 181 -10.90 9.71 -16.73
N ARG A 182 -11.68 10.76 -16.96
CA ARG A 182 -11.68 11.52 -18.21
C ARG A 182 -11.36 12.95 -17.87
N SER A 183 -10.21 13.41 -18.36
CA SER A 183 -9.79 14.81 -18.22
C SER A 183 -10.70 15.71 -19.07
N PRO A 184 -10.87 16.99 -18.69
CA PRO A 184 -11.79 17.92 -19.35
C PRO A 184 -11.44 18.13 -20.83
N ASN A 185 -10.14 18.15 -21.14
CA ASN A 185 -9.59 18.35 -22.49
C ASN A 185 -9.09 17.02 -23.11
N GLY A 186 -9.41 15.88 -22.51
CA GLY A 186 -8.92 14.57 -22.96
C GLY A 186 -9.83 13.94 -24.01
N ILE A 187 -9.21 13.38 -25.07
CA ILE A 187 -9.90 12.74 -26.21
C ILE A 187 -10.63 11.43 -25.79
N GLY A 188 -10.36 10.86 -24.61
CA GLY A 188 -11.01 9.61 -24.18
C GLY A 188 -10.87 9.27 -22.69
N TRP A 189 -11.47 8.14 -22.32
CA TRP A 189 -11.42 7.61 -20.95
C TRP A 189 -10.06 6.94 -20.67
N GLN A 190 -9.37 7.37 -19.62
CA GLN A 190 -8.21 6.66 -19.08
C GLN A 190 -8.67 5.64 -18.06
N ILE A 191 -8.86 4.39 -18.50
CA ILE A 191 -9.30 3.27 -17.65
C ILE A 191 -8.12 2.40 -17.26
N LYS A 192 -7.97 2.12 -15.96
CA LYS A 192 -6.91 1.25 -15.46
C LYS A 192 -7.21 -0.21 -15.83
N PRO A 193 -6.24 -0.98 -16.35
CA PRO A 193 -6.38 -2.43 -16.43
C PRO A 193 -6.59 -3.05 -15.04
N PRO A 194 -7.32 -4.17 -14.93
CA PRO A 194 -8.04 -4.91 -15.98
C PRO A 194 -9.48 -4.42 -16.21
N PHE A 195 -9.85 -3.24 -15.68
CA PHE A 195 -11.25 -2.83 -15.57
C PHE A 195 -11.92 -2.46 -16.91
N ARG A 196 -11.14 -2.33 -17.99
CA ARG A 196 -11.66 -2.01 -19.33
C ARG A 196 -12.58 -3.11 -19.88
N ILE A 197 -12.37 -4.37 -19.47
CA ILE A 197 -13.21 -5.53 -19.84
C ILE A 197 -14.67 -5.34 -19.42
N PHE A 198 -14.91 -4.56 -18.35
CA PHE A 198 -16.24 -4.39 -17.75
C PHE A 198 -16.95 -3.10 -18.19
N ILE A 199 -16.31 -2.30 -19.03
CA ILE A 199 -16.75 -0.94 -19.35
C ILE A 199 -16.99 -0.81 -20.85
N ASN A 200 -18.22 -0.42 -21.22
CA ASN A 200 -18.55 -0.04 -22.59
C ASN A 200 -18.39 1.49 -22.74
N GLU A 201 -17.34 1.93 -23.43
CA GLU A 201 -17.03 3.35 -23.64
C GLU A 201 -18.10 4.09 -24.47
N GLU A 202 -18.83 3.39 -25.36
CA GLU A 202 -19.92 3.96 -26.18
C GLU A 202 -21.16 4.26 -25.33
N LYS A 203 -21.63 3.30 -24.51
CA LYS A 203 -22.75 3.53 -23.58
C LYS A 203 -22.46 4.61 -22.53
N LEU A 204 -21.18 4.83 -22.21
CA LEU A 204 -20.74 5.87 -21.28
C LEU A 204 -20.84 7.28 -21.87
N ASN A 205 -20.73 7.42 -23.20
CA ASN A 205 -20.96 8.69 -23.87
C ASN A 205 -22.47 9.03 -23.88
N ASP A 206 -23.34 8.06 -24.16
CA ASP A 206 -24.80 8.22 -24.17
C ASP A 206 -25.39 8.56 -22.80
N LEU A 207 -24.96 7.88 -21.73
CA LEU A 207 -25.38 8.19 -20.36
C LEU A 207 -24.97 9.59 -19.89
N SER A 208 -23.91 10.14 -20.51
CA SER A 208 -23.47 11.50 -20.24
C SER A 208 -24.20 12.57 -21.06
N GLN A 209 -24.85 12.17 -22.16
CA GLN A 209 -25.74 13.02 -22.95
C GLN A 209 -27.17 13.02 -22.38
N MET A 210 -27.69 11.87 -21.93
CA MET A 210 -29.03 11.77 -21.33
C MET A 210 -29.21 12.65 -20.09
N LYS A 211 -28.25 12.68 -19.15
CA LYS A 211 -28.33 13.58 -17.98
C LYS A 211 -28.22 15.07 -18.32
N LYS A 212 -27.54 15.42 -19.42
CA LYS A 212 -27.44 16.81 -19.87
C LYS A 212 -28.79 17.32 -20.42
N ASN A 213 -29.61 16.43 -20.97
CA ASN A 213 -30.94 16.76 -21.49
C ASN A 213 -32.00 16.81 -20.38
N ASP A 214 -31.89 15.97 -19.34
CA ASP A 214 -32.82 15.99 -18.20
C ASP A 214 -32.64 17.21 -17.27
N ASP A 215 -31.43 17.78 -17.16
CA ASP A 215 -31.21 19.02 -16.41
C ASP A 215 -31.65 20.27 -17.22
N LYS A 216 -31.73 20.16 -18.55
CA LYS A 216 -32.17 21.25 -19.43
C LYS A 216 -33.70 21.30 -19.56
N SER A 217 -34.40 20.17 -19.50
CA SER A 217 -35.87 20.08 -19.54
C SER A 217 -36.58 20.44 -18.22
N ARG A 218 -35.83 20.82 -17.18
CA ARG A 218 -36.36 21.33 -15.90
C ARG A 218 -36.16 22.83 -15.71
N GLN A 219 -35.67 23.52 -16.74
CA GLN A 219 -35.45 24.98 -16.75
C GLN A 219 -36.31 25.71 -17.78
N ASP A 220 -37.22 25.01 -18.46
CA ASP A 220 -38.25 25.58 -19.34
C ASP A 220 -39.64 25.46 -18.69
#